data_AF-A0A922A7X6-F1
#
_entry.id   AF-A0A922A7X6-F1
#
_cell.length_a   1.000
_cell.length_b   1.000
_cell.length_c   1.000
_cell.angle_alpha   90.00
_cell.angle_beta   90.00
_cell.angle_gamma   90.00
#
_symmetry.space_group_name_H-M   'P 1'
#
loop_
_entity.id
_entity.type
_entity.pdbx_description
1 polymer ?
#
loop_
_entity_poly.entity_id
_entity_poly.type
_entity_poly.pdbx_seq_one_letter_code
_entity_poly.pdbx_strand_id
1 'polypeptide(L)'
;MQVCMMHDADKEIFLDIAFFVKGESLENVTKIFDFCGFYPNHGIERLKDKCLITIEGHNKRVGMHDLLQSMGREIVRQESPKKPSKRSRLWNHEDIHKVLQDSTGPNKIEGILLDLLKGDEVISLHSEAFRNMESLRVFVNHNAHFSCAPNYFSKKLSVLDWNNYPSPYLPPNFQGKNLIILRMRHSLIKELGDGFKPKNLTIMKFENCEFLEKIPDVSSLSNLKELPVQFCTRLVEVHDSVGSLENLSMLDFFHCSTLRILPSSLNLRSLCYLGLQDCPSIRYLPEIECKMESLIELNLHDTAIEELPLSIENLIRLESLYLRGCKNLMRLPIACIRLQHLRWLEIGGNCPNFEQKMMDDGLSLLAIESTKMEEEMSLREERLHELESPTNSSNGSTGLQLLNLQNCFQSETNFFPISSLFTMFNSFASLRHLYLSSTYIVCLLTSIKDIMSLESLSLSYCCKLEEILELLPNITEVDVRGCKSVEIFWEVLKILELNGSHVRSLRRTDLDKMHENIWNDRVQNPFIVEGMYVCVISFLIVCMA
;
A
#
# COMPACT_ATOMS: atom_id res chain seq x y z
N MET A 1 -4.95 11.34 -41.13
CA MET A 1 -4.91 10.43 -42.30
C MET A 1 -4.61 8.98 -41.90
N GLN A 2 -3.71 8.71 -40.94
CA GLN A 2 -3.36 7.33 -40.53
C GLN A 2 -4.49 6.52 -39.84
N VAL A 3 -5.34 7.13 -39.00
CA VAL A 3 -6.40 6.39 -38.27
C VAL A 3 -7.57 5.96 -39.15
N CYS A 4 -7.94 6.77 -40.16
CA CYS A 4 -9.01 6.43 -41.10
C CYS A 4 -8.66 5.27 -42.05
N MET A 5 -7.38 4.89 -42.15
CA MET A 5 -6.89 3.78 -42.97
C MET A 5 -6.58 2.52 -42.13
N MET A 6 -7.00 2.49 -40.87
CA MET A 6 -6.81 1.33 -39.98
C MET A 6 -7.88 0.27 -40.21
N HIS A 7 -7.54 -0.99 -39.88
CA HIS A 7 -8.52 -2.05 -39.77
C HIS A 7 -9.53 -1.72 -38.66
N ASP A 8 -10.80 -2.10 -38.83
CA ASP A 8 -11.89 -1.68 -37.95
C ASP A 8 -11.61 -2.00 -36.46
N ALA A 9 -11.09 -3.19 -36.16
CA ALA A 9 -10.71 -3.56 -34.79
C ALA A 9 -9.64 -2.65 -34.17
N ASP A 10 -8.62 -2.23 -34.94
CA ASP A 10 -7.56 -1.35 -34.40
C ASP A 10 -8.09 0.07 -34.17
N LYS A 11 -9.06 0.50 -34.99
CA LYS A 11 -9.74 1.78 -34.82
C LYS A 11 -10.56 1.77 -33.53
N GLU A 12 -11.26 0.69 -33.21
CA GLU A 12 -12.00 0.57 -31.95
C GLU A 12 -11.07 0.57 -30.72
N ILE A 13 -9.93 -0.13 -30.80
CA ILE A 13 -8.88 -0.10 -29.75
C ILE A 13 -8.37 1.35 -29.57
N PHE A 14 -8.04 2.05 -30.65
CA PHE A 14 -7.61 3.44 -30.58
C PHE A 14 -8.64 4.35 -29.91
N LEU A 15 -9.91 4.21 -30.29
CA LEU A 15 -10.99 5.00 -29.72
C LEU A 15 -11.21 4.68 -28.24
N ASP A 16 -11.12 3.42 -27.82
CA ASP A 16 -11.23 3.09 -26.40
C ASP A 16 -10.11 3.64 -25.55
N ILE A 17 -8.87 3.58 -26.05
CA ILE A 17 -7.72 4.19 -25.36
C ILE A 17 -7.91 5.70 -25.26
N ALA A 18 -8.39 6.36 -26.31
CA ALA A 18 -8.66 7.79 -26.29
C ALA A 18 -9.74 8.19 -25.27
N PHE A 19 -10.67 7.31 -24.93
CA PHE A 19 -11.80 7.65 -24.07
C PHE A 19 -11.69 7.12 -22.65
N PHE A 20 -11.41 5.84 -22.46
CA PHE A 20 -11.72 5.14 -21.20
C PHE A 20 -10.51 4.57 -20.48
N VAL A 21 -9.46 4.20 -21.21
CA VAL A 21 -8.36 3.40 -20.63
C VAL A 21 -6.98 4.05 -20.71
N LYS A 22 -6.92 5.36 -20.99
CA LYS A 22 -5.68 6.14 -20.85
C LYS A 22 -5.19 6.08 -19.39
N GLY A 23 -3.96 5.63 -19.19
CA GLY A 23 -3.33 5.49 -17.87
C GLY A 23 -3.59 4.16 -17.16
N GLU A 24 -4.39 3.27 -17.73
CA GLU A 24 -4.64 1.92 -17.20
C GLU A 24 -3.47 0.97 -17.46
N SER A 25 -3.39 -0.11 -16.68
CA SER A 25 -2.38 -1.16 -16.90
C SER A 25 -2.66 -1.90 -18.20
N LEU A 26 -1.60 -2.21 -18.95
CA LEU A 26 -1.70 -2.94 -20.21
C LEU A 26 -2.44 -4.28 -20.03
N GLU A 27 -2.25 -4.96 -18.90
CA GLU A 27 -2.92 -6.23 -18.62
C GLU A 27 -4.45 -6.06 -18.57
N ASN A 28 -4.95 -5.04 -17.88
CA ASN A 28 -6.38 -4.76 -17.80
C ASN A 28 -6.93 -4.33 -19.15
N VAL A 29 -6.21 -3.48 -19.87
CA VAL A 29 -6.58 -3.04 -21.23
C VAL A 29 -6.72 -4.23 -22.18
N THR A 30 -5.74 -5.14 -22.19
CA THR A 30 -5.78 -6.35 -23.01
C THR A 30 -7.02 -7.19 -22.65
N LYS A 31 -7.29 -7.44 -21.37
CA LYS A 31 -8.49 -8.21 -20.99
C LYS A 31 -9.80 -7.55 -21.41
N ILE A 32 -9.95 -6.24 -21.18
CA ILE A 32 -11.14 -5.49 -21.61
C ILE A 32 -11.37 -5.68 -23.10
N PHE A 33 -10.31 -5.56 -23.91
CA PHE A 33 -10.38 -5.67 -25.36
C PHE A 33 -10.58 -7.10 -25.86
N ASP A 34 -9.99 -8.11 -25.20
CA ASP A 34 -10.26 -9.52 -25.50
C ASP A 34 -11.75 -9.85 -25.30
N PHE A 35 -12.34 -9.40 -24.19
CA PHE A 35 -13.78 -9.58 -23.94
C PHE A 35 -14.68 -8.79 -24.90
N CYS A 36 -14.19 -7.65 -25.41
CA CYS A 36 -14.88 -6.91 -26.46
C CYS A 36 -14.68 -7.52 -27.86
N GLY A 37 -13.82 -8.54 -28.01
CA GLY A 37 -13.54 -9.23 -29.28
C GLY A 37 -12.57 -8.51 -30.21
N PHE A 38 -11.70 -7.63 -29.67
CA PHE A 38 -10.84 -6.75 -30.48
C PHE A 38 -9.44 -7.31 -30.79
N TYR A 39 -9.06 -8.49 -30.30
CA TYR A 39 -7.73 -9.08 -30.49
C TYR A 39 -6.57 -8.10 -30.12
N PRO A 40 -6.54 -7.61 -28.87
CA PRO A 40 -5.66 -6.55 -28.36
C PRO A 40 -4.19 -6.70 -28.68
N ASN A 41 -3.62 -7.91 -28.62
CA ASN A 41 -2.16 -8.09 -28.73
C ASN A 41 -1.62 -7.50 -30.05
N HIS A 42 -2.25 -7.84 -31.17
CA HIS A 42 -1.85 -7.31 -32.48
C HIS A 42 -2.28 -5.85 -32.66
N GLY A 43 -3.45 -5.45 -32.15
CA GLY A 43 -3.94 -4.09 -32.30
C GLY A 43 -3.10 -3.06 -31.52
N ILE A 44 -2.78 -3.35 -30.26
CA ILE A 44 -1.93 -2.52 -29.41
C ILE A 44 -0.51 -2.41 -29.98
N GLU A 45 0.06 -3.52 -30.46
CA GLU A 45 1.38 -3.51 -31.12
C GLU A 45 1.38 -2.61 -32.37
N ARG A 46 0.38 -2.74 -33.25
CA ARG A 46 0.23 -1.88 -34.43
C ARG A 46 0.03 -0.41 -34.08
N LEU A 47 -0.69 -0.10 -33.00
CA LEU A 47 -0.85 1.28 -32.52
C LEU A 47 0.46 1.87 -32.00
N LYS A 48 1.24 1.05 -31.28
CA LYS A 48 2.58 1.43 -30.79
C LYS A 48 3.53 1.71 -31.96
N ASP A 49 3.56 0.84 -32.98
CA ASP A 49 4.43 0.99 -34.16
C ASP A 49 4.08 2.25 -34.99
N LYS A 50 2.82 2.68 -34.94
CA LYS A 50 2.35 3.93 -35.55
C LYS A 50 2.54 5.16 -34.65
N CYS A 51 3.19 5.02 -33.49
CA CYS A 51 3.37 6.06 -32.48
C CYS A 51 2.05 6.69 -32.01
N LEU A 52 0.95 5.94 -32.02
CA LEU A 52 -0.38 6.42 -31.61
C LEU A 52 -0.63 6.26 -30.11
N ILE A 53 0.11 5.35 -29.48
CA ILE A 53 0.09 5.11 -28.03
C ILE A 53 1.51 4.88 -27.53
N THR A 54 1.71 5.08 -26.24
CA THR A 54 2.94 4.74 -25.51
C THR A 54 2.64 3.69 -24.45
N ILE A 55 3.66 2.90 -24.08
CA ILE A 55 3.58 2.00 -22.92
C ILE A 55 4.70 2.43 -21.98
N GLU A 56 4.33 2.99 -20.84
CA GLU A 56 5.25 3.71 -19.96
C GLU A 56 5.39 3.04 -18.60
N GLY A 57 6.61 3.15 -18.06
CA GLY A 57 6.96 2.73 -16.70
C GLY A 57 6.99 1.22 -16.46
N HIS A 58 7.40 0.85 -15.24
CA HIS A 58 7.49 -0.54 -14.80
C HIS A 58 6.12 -1.25 -14.77
N ASN A 59 5.04 -0.48 -14.55
CA ASN A 59 3.67 -0.99 -14.50
C ASN A 59 3.01 -1.12 -15.88
N LYS A 60 3.75 -0.87 -16.97
CA LYS A 60 3.28 -0.96 -18.37
C LYS A 60 1.94 -0.25 -18.57
N ARG A 61 1.86 1.05 -18.25
CA ARG A 61 0.62 1.84 -18.41
C ARG A 61 0.47 2.33 -19.84
N VAL A 62 -0.77 2.31 -20.35
CA VAL A 62 -1.07 2.76 -21.72
C VAL A 62 -1.21 4.28 -21.75
N GLY A 63 -0.33 4.97 -22.47
CA GLY A 63 -0.34 6.42 -22.69
C GLY A 63 -0.85 6.80 -24.08
N MET A 64 -1.37 8.03 -24.20
CA MET A 64 -1.78 8.63 -25.47
C MET A 64 -1.64 10.15 -25.39
N HIS A 65 -1.08 10.76 -26.44
CA HIS A 65 -0.94 12.21 -26.54
C HIS A 65 -2.32 12.92 -26.63
N ASP A 66 -2.47 14.08 -26.01
CA ASP A 66 -3.76 14.78 -25.91
C ASP A 66 -4.34 15.20 -27.27
N LEU A 67 -3.49 15.51 -28.25
CA LEU A 67 -3.93 15.75 -29.63
C LEU A 67 -4.49 14.49 -30.31
N LEU A 68 -3.94 13.31 -30.03
CA LEU A 68 -4.47 12.04 -30.54
C LEU A 68 -5.79 11.69 -29.86
N GLN A 69 -5.88 11.95 -28.55
CA GLN A 69 -7.12 11.83 -27.81
C GLN A 69 -8.21 12.75 -28.39
N SER A 70 -7.87 14.00 -28.67
CA SER A 70 -8.76 14.99 -29.29
C SER A 70 -9.21 14.56 -30.69
N MET A 71 -8.30 13.97 -31.48
CA MET A 71 -8.62 13.38 -32.78
C MET A 71 -9.61 12.21 -32.64
N GLY A 72 -9.43 11.32 -31.65
CA GLY A 72 -10.36 10.24 -31.35
C GLY A 72 -11.77 10.75 -31.02
N ARG A 73 -11.86 11.81 -30.21
CA ARG A 73 -13.13 12.49 -29.90
C ARG A 73 -13.79 13.06 -31.16
N GLU A 74 -13.03 13.71 -32.02
CA GLU A 74 -13.57 14.24 -33.29
C GLU A 74 -14.08 13.14 -34.23
N ILE A 75 -13.38 12.00 -34.32
CA ILE A 75 -13.82 10.84 -35.12
C ILE A 75 -15.21 10.38 -34.65
N VAL A 76 -15.42 10.22 -33.34
CA VAL A 76 -16.72 9.81 -32.79
C VAL A 76 -17.79 10.88 -33.01
N ARG A 77 -17.43 12.17 -32.89
CA ARG A 77 -18.37 13.28 -33.17
C ARG A 77 -18.92 13.20 -34.60
N GLN A 78 -18.08 12.83 -35.56
CA GLN A 78 -18.42 12.73 -36.98
C GLN A 78 -19.31 11.53 -37.33
N GLU A 79 -19.39 10.50 -36.49
CA GLU A 79 -20.36 9.41 -36.66
C GLU A 79 -21.80 9.93 -36.70
N SER A 80 -22.09 10.93 -35.87
CA SER A 80 -23.34 11.68 -35.95
C SER A 80 -23.22 13.07 -35.32
N PRO A 81 -22.92 14.11 -36.12
CA PRO A 81 -22.68 15.46 -35.59
C PRO A 81 -23.89 16.03 -34.83
N LYS A 82 -25.11 15.74 -35.30
CA LYS A 82 -26.35 16.33 -34.77
C LYS A 82 -27.14 15.44 -33.80
N LYS A 83 -26.84 14.14 -33.73
CA LYS A 83 -27.62 13.16 -32.95
C LYS A 83 -26.70 12.32 -32.07
N PRO A 84 -26.44 12.74 -30.82
CA PRO A 84 -25.53 12.03 -29.91
C PRO A 84 -25.91 10.56 -29.68
N SER A 85 -27.20 10.23 -29.62
CA SER A 85 -27.69 8.84 -29.47
C SER A 85 -27.30 7.88 -30.59
N LYS A 86 -26.78 8.40 -31.72
CA LYS A 86 -26.28 7.59 -32.85
C LYS A 86 -24.77 7.39 -32.84
N ARG A 87 -24.05 7.99 -31.88
CA ARG A 87 -22.59 7.83 -31.73
C ARG A 87 -22.28 6.59 -30.89
N SER A 88 -21.11 6.01 -31.13
CA SER A 88 -20.56 4.87 -30.40
C SER A 88 -20.12 5.24 -28.99
N ARG A 89 -19.57 6.46 -28.80
CA ARG A 89 -19.06 6.92 -27.51
C ARG A 89 -19.58 8.32 -27.19
N LEU A 90 -19.81 8.58 -25.91
CA LEU A 90 -20.18 9.89 -25.40
C LEU A 90 -19.20 10.35 -24.32
N TRP A 91 -18.82 11.63 -24.38
CA TRP A 91 -17.92 12.28 -23.42
C TRP A 91 -18.29 13.72 -23.10
N ASN A 92 -19.08 14.37 -23.96
CA ASN A 92 -19.53 15.72 -23.74
C ASN A 92 -20.74 15.70 -22.80
N HIS A 93 -20.69 16.50 -21.74
CA HIS A 93 -21.69 16.46 -20.67
C HIS A 93 -23.10 16.84 -21.14
N GLU A 94 -23.25 17.84 -22.01
CA GLU A 94 -24.57 18.26 -22.53
C GLU A 94 -25.20 17.14 -23.37
N ASP A 95 -24.40 16.51 -24.23
CA ASP A 95 -24.82 15.38 -25.05
C ASP A 95 -25.23 14.17 -24.19
N ILE A 96 -24.46 13.87 -23.14
CA ILE A 96 -24.75 12.76 -22.22
C ILE A 96 -26.03 13.05 -21.43
N HIS A 97 -26.16 14.26 -20.85
CA HIS A 97 -27.33 14.68 -20.11
C HIS A 97 -28.61 14.53 -20.94
N LYS A 98 -28.58 15.02 -22.19
CA LYS A 98 -29.70 14.87 -23.12
C LYS A 98 -30.06 13.41 -23.39
N VAL A 99 -29.05 12.57 -23.67
CA VAL A 99 -29.28 11.15 -23.97
C VAL A 99 -29.81 10.38 -22.76
N LEU A 100 -29.30 10.66 -21.56
CA LEU A 100 -29.71 9.97 -20.33
C LEU A 100 -31.10 10.40 -19.83
N GLN A 101 -31.54 11.62 -20.15
CA GLN A 101 -32.89 12.11 -19.81
C GLN A 101 -33.95 11.71 -20.82
N ASP A 102 -33.69 11.90 -22.11
CA ASP A 102 -34.73 11.74 -23.14
C ASP A 102 -35.07 10.26 -23.39
N SER A 103 -34.14 9.33 -23.10
CA SER A 103 -34.31 7.87 -23.20
C SER A 103 -34.90 7.33 -24.52
N THR A 104 -34.77 8.06 -25.63
CA THR A 104 -35.48 7.73 -26.88
C THR A 104 -34.84 6.55 -27.62
N GLY A 105 -35.41 5.35 -27.43
CA GLY A 105 -35.20 4.17 -28.28
C GLY A 105 -33.79 3.57 -28.25
N PRO A 106 -33.58 2.46 -28.99
CA PRO A 106 -32.29 1.80 -29.06
C PRO A 106 -31.24 2.75 -29.64
N ASN A 107 -30.11 2.87 -28.93
CA ASN A 107 -29.01 3.74 -29.31
C ASN A 107 -27.76 2.90 -29.65
N LYS A 108 -26.81 3.51 -30.36
CA LYS A 108 -25.56 2.84 -30.78
C LYS A 108 -24.44 2.96 -29.73
N ILE A 109 -24.77 3.41 -28.53
CA ILE A 109 -23.76 3.79 -27.54
C ILE A 109 -23.16 2.54 -26.94
N GLU A 110 -21.83 2.45 -27.04
CA GLU A 110 -20.99 1.42 -26.46
C GLU A 110 -20.26 1.92 -25.21
N GLY A 111 -19.99 3.23 -25.13
CA GLY A 111 -19.23 3.80 -24.01
C GLY A 111 -19.68 5.20 -23.60
N ILE A 112 -19.72 5.46 -22.30
CA ILE A 112 -20.01 6.78 -21.72
C ILE A 112 -18.91 7.16 -20.74
N LEU A 113 -18.33 8.34 -20.93
CA LEU A 113 -17.36 8.97 -20.03
C LEU A 113 -17.92 10.28 -19.50
N LEU A 114 -18.14 10.36 -18.19
CA LEU A 114 -18.52 11.58 -17.48
C LEU A 114 -17.33 12.09 -16.67
N ASP A 115 -16.60 13.03 -17.26
CA ASP A 115 -15.42 13.65 -16.68
C ASP A 115 -15.63 15.17 -16.58
N LEU A 116 -16.27 15.60 -15.49
CA LEU A 116 -16.59 17.00 -15.22
C LEU A 116 -15.49 17.65 -14.39
N LEU A 117 -15.02 18.83 -14.77
CA LEU A 117 -13.96 19.55 -14.04
C LEU A 117 -14.41 20.11 -12.69
N LYS A 118 -15.70 20.44 -12.55
CA LYS A 118 -16.38 20.87 -11.31
C LYS A 118 -17.87 20.56 -11.46
N GLY A 119 -18.47 19.82 -10.51
CA GLY A 119 -19.82 19.27 -10.65
C GLY A 119 -20.78 19.79 -9.58
N ASP A 120 -21.55 20.83 -9.91
CA ASP A 120 -22.76 21.21 -9.15
C ASP A 120 -24.05 20.79 -9.87
N GLU A 121 -23.97 20.34 -11.14
CA GLU A 121 -25.14 19.92 -11.91
C GLU A 121 -25.52 18.46 -11.64
N VAL A 122 -26.74 18.26 -11.15
CA VAL A 122 -27.33 16.94 -10.92
C VAL A 122 -27.92 16.42 -12.23
N ILE A 123 -27.39 15.29 -12.71
CA ILE A 123 -27.92 14.59 -13.88
C ILE A 123 -29.13 13.75 -13.46
N SER A 124 -30.30 14.13 -13.98
CA SER A 124 -31.48 13.27 -13.91
C SER A 124 -31.33 12.08 -14.85
N LEU A 125 -31.44 10.87 -14.32
CA LEU A 125 -31.31 9.63 -15.09
C LEU A 125 -32.68 8.99 -15.31
N HIS A 126 -33.08 8.83 -16.57
CA HIS A 126 -34.29 8.09 -16.87
C HIS A 126 -34.13 6.61 -16.49
N SER A 127 -35.13 6.03 -15.81
CA SER A 127 -35.06 4.67 -15.25
C SER A 127 -34.73 3.58 -16.28
N GLU A 128 -35.13 3.80 -17.52
CA GLU A 128 -34.96 2.89 -18.66
C GLU A 128 -33.79 3.27 -19.60
N ALA A 129 -33.01 4.32 -19.28
CA ALA A 129 -31.92 4.79 -20.15
C ALA A 129 -30.93 3.67 -20.50
N PHE A 130 -30.43 2.97 -19.47
CA PHE A 130 -29.47 1.88 -19.62
C PHE A 130 -30.09 0.61 -20.23
N ARG A 131 -31.42 0.42 -20.15
CA ARG A 131 -32.08 -0.69 -20.85
C ARG A 131 -32.02 -0.48 -22.36
N ASN A 132 -32.20 0.74 -22.81
CA ASN A 132 -32.18 1.10 -24.24
C ASN A 132 -30.75 1.13 -24.83
N MET A 133 -29.72 1.09 -24.00
CA MET A 133 -28.31 1.04 -24.39
C MET A 133 -27.78 -0.41 -24.44
N GLU A 134 -28.36 -1.24 -25.29
CA GLU A 134 -28.05 -2.69 -25.35
C GLU A 134 -26.58 -3.00 -25.72
N SER A 135 -25.89 -2.06 -26.37
CA SER A 135 -24.48 -2.16 -26.75
C SER A 135 -23.52 -1.59 -25.71
N LEU A 136 -24.02 -0.96 -24.63
CA LEU A 136 -23.16 -0.32 -23.64
C LEU A 136 -22.29 -1.36 -22.95
N ARG A 137 -20.98 -1.16 -23.05
CA ARG A 137 -19.92 -1.99 -22.49
C ARG A 137 -19.05 -1.24 -21.49
N VAL A 138 -18.92 0.08 -21.62
CA VAL A 138 -18.12 0.89 -20.69
C VAL A 138 -18.95 2.04 -20.15
N PHE A 139 -19.03 2.16 -18.82
CA PHE A 139 -19.58 3.33 -18.16
C PHE A 139 -18.57 3.84 -17.12
N VAL A 140 -18.13 5.08 -17.29
CA VAL A 140 -17.18 5.75 -16.41
C VAL A 140 -17.78 7.08 -15.97
N ASN A 141 -17.94 7.27 -14.66
CA ASN A 141 -18.33 8.52 -14.04
C ASN A 141 -17.34 8.91 -12.96
N HIS A 142 -16.59 9.99 -13.19
CA HIS A 142 -15.65 10.50 -12.20
C HIS A 142 -16.30 11.48 -11.23
N ASN A 143 -17.09 12.43 -11.75
CA ASN A 143 -17.47 13.63 -10.98
C ASN A 143 -18.94 14.07 -11.19
N ALA A 144 -19.76 13.30 -11.91
CA ALA A 144 -21.18 13.66 -12.08
C ALA A 144 -22.04 13.12 -10.93
N HIS A 145 -22.96 13.94 -10.45
CA HIS A 145 -23.96 13.56 -9.46
C HIS A 145 -25.25 13.12 -10.15
N PHE A 146 -25.79 11.98 -9.74
CA PHE A 146 -27.02 11.42 -10.28
C PHE A 146 -28.15 11.53 -9.26
N SER A 147 -29.33 11.97 -9.69
CA SER A 147 -30.50 12.07 -8.80
C SER A 147 -31.07 10.71 -8.39
N CYS A 148 -30.83 9.68 -9.20
CA CYS A 148 -31.34 8.32 -8.99
C CYS A 148 -30.45 7.30 -9.70
N ALA A 149 -30.50 6.05 -9.22
CA ALA A 149 -29.84 4.92 -9.86
C ALA A 149 -30.70 4.34 -10.99
N PRO A 150 -30.09 3.70 -11.99
CA PRO A 150 -30.84 3.01 -13.04
C PRO A 150 -31.49 1.72 -12.50
N ASN A 151 -32.62 1.34 -13.07
CA ASN A 151 -33.29 0.07 -12.76
C ASN A 151 -32.66 -1.13 -13.46
N TYR A 152 -31.82 -0.89 -14.47
CA TYR A 152 -31.20 -1.91 -15.31
C TYR A 152 -29.79 -1.48 -15.70
N PHE A 153 -28.90 -2.44 -15.83
CA PHE A 153 -27.64 -2.25 -16.54
C PHE A 153 -27.64 -3.08 -17.83
N SER A 154 -26.87 -2.62 -18.82
CA SER A 154 -26.63 -3.38 -20.04
C SER A 154 -26.00 -4.73 -19.71
N LYS A 155 -26.43 -5.78 -20.41
CA LYS A 155 -25.86 -7.12 -20.29
C LYS A 155 -24.43 -7.21 -20.84
N LYS A 156 -24.03 -6.28 -21.70
CA LYS A 156 -22.68 -6.21 -22.29
C LYS A 156 -21.68 -5.39 -21.46
N LEU A 157 -22.12 -4.82 -20.33
CA LEU A 157 -21.28 -4.01 -19.47
C LEU A 157 -20.07 -4.80 -18.97
N SER A 158 -18.88 -4.34 -19.35
CA SER A 158 -17.58 -4.90 -18.99
C SER A 158 -16.78 -4.02 -18.04
N VAL A 159 -17.00 -2.71 -18.08
CA VAL A 159 -16.40 -1.75 -17.14
C VAL A 159 -17.49 -0.89 -16.54
N LEU A 160 -17.53 -0.88 -15.20
CA LEU A 160 -18.38 -0.01 -14.41
C LEU A 160 -17.52 0.73 -13.39
N ASP A 161 -17.18 1.97 -13.70
CA ASP A 161 -16.51 2.91 -12.80
C ASP A 161 -17.48 4.03 -12.48
N TRP A 162 -18.11 3.98 -11.30
CA TRP A 162 -19.22 4.88 -10.96
C TRP A 162 -18.98 5.55 -9.63
N ASN A 163 -18.30 6.70 -9.65
CA ASN A 163 -18.16 7.54 -8.48
C ASN A 163 -19.52 8.14 -8.09
N ASN A 164 -19.80 8.21 -6.79
CA ASN A 164 -21.05 8.71 -6.23
C ASN A 164 -22.28 7.93 -6.73
N TYR A 165 -22.19 6.58 -6.79
CA TYR A 165 -23.35 5.77 -7.17
C TYR A 165 -24.52 6.00 -6.19
N PRO A 166 -25.71 6.42 -6.67
CA PRO A 166 -26.74 7.04 -5.83
C PRO A 166 -27.70 6.04 -5.18
N SER A 167 -27.41 4.73 -5.20
CA SER A 167 -28.28 3.70 -4.64
C SER A 167 -27.55 2.77 -3.66
N PRO A 168 -28.25 2.29 -2.61
CA PRO A 168 -27.73 1.31 -1.68
C PRO A 168 -27.50 -0.08 -2.28
N TYR A 169 -28.12 -0.40 -3.42
CA TYR A 169 -28.02 -1.70 -4.06
C TYR A 169 -27.80 -1.56 -5.56
N LEU A 170 -27.10 -2.52 -6.15
CA LEU A 170 -27.11 -2.71 -7.60
C LEU A 170 -28.51 -3.15 -8.06
N PRO A 171 -28.86 -2.99 -9.35
CA PRO A 171 -30.14 -3.42 -9.87
C PRO A 171 -30.39 -4.92 -9.59
N PRO A 172 -31.59 -5.33 -9.11
CA PRO A 172 -31.85 -6.66 -8.54
C PRO A 172 -31.67 -7.85 -9.49
N ASN A 173 -31.57 -7.59 -10.81
CA ASN A 173 -31.35 -8.62 -11.84
C ASN A 173 -29.97 -8.52 -12.50
N PHE A 174 -29.08 -7.68 -11.97
CA PHE A 174 -27.76 -7.49 -12.54
C PHE A 174 -26.79 -8.57 -12.07
N GLN A 175 -26.50 -9.53 -12.95
CA GLN A 175 -25.56 -10.62 -12.67
C GLN A 175 -24.10 -10.28 -12.98
N GLY A 176 -23.83 -9.18 -13.71
CA GLY A 176 -22.47 -8.78 -14.06
C GLY A 176 -21.68 -9.79 -14.92
N LYS A 177 -22.34 -10.65 -15.71
CA LYS A 177 -21.66 -11.77 -16.42
C LYS A 177 -20.43 -11.37 -17.25
N ASN A 178 -20.45 -10.18 -17.85
CA ASN A 178 -19.38 -9.67 -18.70
C ASN A 178 -18.49 -8.65 -17.98
N LEU A 179 -18.76 -8.36 -16.69
CA LEU A 179 -18.05 -7.35 -15.92
C LEU A 179 -16.63 -7.83 -15.60
N ILE A 180 -15.66 -6.97 -15.90
CA ILE A 180 -14.22 -7.17 -15.69
C ILE A 180 -13.71 -6.21 -14.62
N ILE A 181 -14.20 -4.97 -14.64
CA ILE A 181 -13.84 -3.94 -13.67
C ILE A 181 -15.11 -3.37 -13.04
N LEU A 182 -15.14 -3.40 -11.71
CA LEU A 182 -16.10 -2.71 -10.87
C LEU A 182 -15.34 -1.74 -9.96
N ARG A 183 -15.63 -0.44 -10.07
CA ARG A 183 -15.09 0.59 -9.18
C ARG A 183 -16.22 1.46 -8.68
N MET A 184 -16.30 1.58 -7.37
CA MET A 184 -17.35 2.30 -6.66
C MET A 184 -16.66 3.22 -5.64
N ARG A 185 -16.54 4.51 -5.96
CA ARG A 185 -15.96 5.50 -5.04
C ARG A 185 -17.06 6.42 -4.51
N HIS A 186 -17.05 6.75 -3.22
CA HIS A 186 -18.05 7.63 -2.59
C HIS A 186 -19.50 7.15 -2.82
N SER A 187 -19.70 5.84 -3.00
CA SER A 187 -20.99 5.28 -3.37
C SER A 187 -21.85 4.98 -2.15
N LEU A 188 -23.18 5.10 -2.30
CA LEU A 188 -24.15 4.79 -1.24
C LEU A 188 -24.36 3.29 -1.01
N ILE A 189 -23.59 2.45 -1.70
CA ILE A 189 -23.78 1.01 -1.76
C ILE A 189 -23.60 0.37 -0.38
N LYS A 190 -24.60 -0.42 0.02
CA LYS A 190 -24.61 -1.19 1.27
C LYS A 190 -24.19 -2.63 1.06
N GLU A 191 -24.63 -3.21 -0.05
CA GLU A 191 -24.29 -4.56 -0.50
C GLU A 191 -24.50 -4.67 -2.02
N LEU A 192 -23.96 -5.73 -2.61
CA LEU A 192 -24.04 -5.98 -4.06
C LEU A 192 -25.27 -6.79 -4.47
N GLY A 193 -25.92 -7.45 -3.49
CA GLY A 193 -27.08 -8.33 -3.67
C GLY A 193 -26.72 -9.74 -4.14
N ASP A 194 -27.53 -10.72 -3.74
CA ASP A 194 -27.29 -12.17 -3.98
C ASP A 194 -27.24 -12.57 -5.48
N GLY A 195 -27.78 -11.71 -6.35
CA GLY A 195 -27.76 -11.90 -7.80
C GLY A 195 -26.42 -11.59 -8.46
N PHE A 196 -25.52 -10.88 -7.78
CA PHE A 196 -24.24 -10.43 -8.33
C PHE A 196 -23.23 -11.59 -8.39
N LYS A 197 -23.08 -12.19 -9.57
CA LYS A 197 -22.23 -13.38 -9.80
C LYS A 197 -21.38 -13.24 -11.07
N PRO A 198 -20.51 -12.21 -11.16
CA PRO A 198 -19.70 -12.01 -12.35
C PRO A 198 -18.60 -13.09 -12.42
N LYS A 199 -18.36 -13.63 -13.62
CA LYS A 199 -17.37 -14.71 -13.83
C LYS A 199 -16.00 -14.18 -14.27
N ASN A 200 -15.97 -12.99 -14.83
CA ASN A 200 -14.80 -12.41 -15.49
C ASN A 200 -14.21 -11.22 -14.74
N LEU A 201 -14.73 -10.93 -13.54
CA LEU A 201 -14.32 -9.78 -12.75
C LEU A 201 -12.87 -9.98 -12.29
N THR A 202 -12.02 -9.02 -12.63
CA THR A 202 -10.60 -9.01 -12.24
C THR A 202 -10.30 -7.95 -11.19
N ILE A 203 -11.04 -6.83 -11.21
CA ILE A 203 -10.88 -5.73 -10.25
C ILE A 203 -12.23 -5.39 -9.65
N MET A 204 -12.26 -5.37 -8.33
CA MET A 204 -13.42 -5.00 -7.54
C MET A 204 -12.96 -4.01 -6.47
N LYS A 205 -13.19 -2.72 -6.72
CA LYS A 205 -12.71 -1.64 -5.86
C LYS A 205 -13.86 -0.89 -5.21
N PHE A 206 -13.76 -0.72 -3.90
CA PHE A 206 -14.59 0.18 -3.12
C PHE A 206 -13.69 1.20 -2.41
N GLU A 207 -14.00 2.48 -2.55
CA GLU A 207 -13.23 3.53 -1.89
C GLU A 207 -14.20 4.55 -1.29
N ASN A 208 -14.06 4.82 0.00
CA ASN A 208 -14.92 5.75 0.72
C ASN A 208 -16.43 5.43 0.57
N CYS A 209 -16.79 4.14 0.57
CA CYS A 209 -18.18 3.68 0.57
C CYS A 209 -18.68 3.55 2.01
N GLU A 210 -19.09 4.68 2.58
CA GLU A 210 -19.43 4.80 4.01
C GLU A 210 -20.62 3.92 4.45
N PHE A 211 -21.39 3.37 3.53
CA PHE A 211 -22.55 2.53 3.82
C PHE A 211 -22.30 1.03 3.61
N LEU A 212 -21.14 0.65 3.07
CA LEU A 212 -20.80 -0.75 2.78
C LEU A 212 -20.56 -1.49 4.10
N GLU A 213 -21.41 -2.48 4.41
CA GLU A 213 -21.36 -3.19 5.70
C GLU A 213 -20.68 -4.55 5.61
N LYS A 214 -20.72 -5.21 4.44
CA LYS A 214 -20.13 -6.54 4.22
C LYS A 214 -19.59 -6.72 2.80
N ILE A 215 -18.53 -7.51 2.66
CA ILE A 215 -18.18 -8.15 1.39
C ILE A 215 -18.89 -9.52 1.35
N PRO A 216 -19.82 -9.75 0.39
CA PRO A 216 -20.63 -10.98 0.34
C PRO A 216 -19.82 -12.19 -0.17
N ASP A 217 -20.49 -13.33 -0.35
CA ASP A 217 -19.91 -14.48 -1.02
C ASP A 217 -19.38 -14.12 -2.42
N VAL A 218 -18.08 -14.33 -2.60
CA VAL A 218 -17.33 -14.09 -3.84
C VAL A 218 -16.74 -15.38 -4.41
N SER A 219 -17.24 -16.55 -4.03
CA SER A 219 -16.79 -17.86 -4.54
C SER A 219 -16.86 -17.96 -6.07
N SER A 220 -17.75 -17.22 -6.72
CA SER A 220 -17.83 -17.16 -8.19
C SER A 220 -16.76 -16.30 -8.85
N LEU A 221 -16.01 -15.49 -8.10
CA LEU A 221 -15.04 -14.51 -8.60
C LEU A 221 -13.66 -15.14 -8.84
N SER A 222 -13.58 -16.29 -9.48
CA SER A 222 -12.33 -17.06 -9.64
C SER A 222 -11.22 -16.31 -10.39
N ASN A 223 -11.55 -15.29 -11.16
CA ASN A 223 -10.60 -14.46 -11.92
C ASN A 223 -10.20 -13.16 -11.20
N LEU A 224 -10.69 -12.93 -9.97
CA LEU A 224 -10.41 -11.70 -9.23
C LEU A 224 -8.93 -11.62 -8.87
N LYS A 225 -8.30 -10.49 -9.20
CA LYS A 225 -6.89 -10.20 -8.93
C LYS A 225 -6.72 -9.12 -7.87
N GLU A 226 -7.61 -8.14 -7.85
CA GLU A 226 -7.51 -7.00 -6.95
C GLU A 226 -8.85 -6.76 -6.25
N LEU A 227 -8.81 -6.76 -4.91
CA LEU A 227 -9.91 -6.38 -4.03
C LEU A 227 -9.47 -5.27 -3.04
N PRO A 228 -9.30 -4.03 -3.52
CA PRO A 228 -9.09 -2.88 -2.64
C PRO A 228 -10.42 -2.32 -2.13
N VAL A 229 -10.59 -2.30 -0.81
CA VAL A 229 -11.74 -1.80 -0.07
C VAL A 229 -11.23 -0.79 0.96
N GLN A 230 -11.11 0.48 0.57
CA GLN A 230 -10.42 1.51 1.34
C GLN A 230 -11.40 2.54 1.91
N PHE A 231 -11.11 3.07 3.09
CA PHE A 231 -11.93 4.10 3.77
C PHE A 231 -13.42 3.72 3.93
N CYS A 232 -13.74 2.43 3.95
CA CYS A 232 -15.12 1.95 4.13
C CYS A 232 -15.38 1.77 5.63
N THR A 233 -15.64 2.88 6.33
CA THR A 233 -15.68 2.97 7.80
C THR A 233 -16.82 2.23 8.48
N ARG A 234 -17.80 1.70 7.74
CA ARG A 234 -18.88 0.85 8.27
C ARG A 234 -18.77 -0.62 7.85
N LEU A 235 -17.69 -1.01 7.17
CA LEU A 235 -17.44 -2.40 6.81
C LEU A 235 -17.17 -3.20 8.08
N VAL A 236 -17.96 -4.25 8.34
CA VAL A 236 -17.84 -5.08 9.55
C VAL A 236 -17.27 -6.45 9.22
N GLU A 237 -17.65 -7.01 8.07
CA GLU A 237 -17.43 -8.41 7.73
C GLU A 237 -16.96 -8.62 6.29
N VAL A 238 -16.04 -9.56 6.14
CA VAL A 238 -15.57 -10.09 4.86
C VAL A 238 -15.85 -11.59 4.84
N HIS A 239 -16.65 -12.05 3.89
CA HIS A 239 -17.05 -13.46 3.78
C HIS A 239 -15.86 -14.40 3.52
N ASP A 240 -15.92 -15.61 4.09
CA ASP A 240 -14.85 -16.63 4.04
C ASP A 240 -14.34 -16.96 2.63
N SER A 241 -15.22 -16.89 1.63
CA SER A 241 -14.87 -17.13 0.22
C SER A 241 -13.70 -16.26 -0.27
N VAL A 242 -13.50 -15.06 0.31
CA VAL A 242 -12.37 -14.19 -0.04
C VAL A 242 -11.05 -14.88 0.25
N GLY A 243 -10.96 -15.67 1.33
CA GLY A 243 -9.76 -16.39 1.75
C GLY A 243 -9.34 -17.52 0.81
N SER A 244 -10.19 -17.92 -0.14
CA SER A 244 -9.93 -19.02 -1.08
C SER A 244 -9.72 -18.58 -2.55
N LEU A 245 -9.52 -17.28 -2.80
CA LEU A 245 -9.35 -16.74 -4.15
C LEU A 245 -7.91 -16.96 -4.68
N GLU A 246 -7.70 -18.04 -5.44
CA GLU A 246 -6.36 -18.47 -5.90
C GLU A 246 -5.60 -17.45 -6.76
N ASN A 247 -6.32 -16.63 -7.53
CA ASN A 247 -5.75 -15.63 -8.45
C ASN A 247 -5.61 -14.23 -7.83
N LEU A 248 -6.03 -14.05 -6.57
CA LEU A 248 -6.00 -12.75 -5.91
C LEU A 248 -4.55 -12.35 -5.63
N SER A 249 -4.10 -11.23 -6.21
CA SER A 249 -2.76 -10.69 -6.02
C SER A 249 -2.71 -9.52 -5.03
N MET A 250 -3.84 -8.83 -4.81
CA MET A 250 -3.92 -7.69 -3.90
C MET A 250 -5.22 -7.73 -3.09
N LEU A 251 -5.08 -7.69 -1.77
CA LEU A 251 -6.16 -7.57 -0.81
C LEU A 251 -5.85 -6.40 0.12
N ASP A 252 -6.69 -5.37 0.14
CA ASP A 252 -6.42 -4.14 0.89
C ASP A 252 -7.69 -3.64 1.56
N PHE A 253 -7.67 -3.48 2.88
CA PHE A 253 -8.76 -2.95 3.69
C PHE A 253 -8.42 -1.64 4.38
N PHE A 254 -7.48 -0.85 3.82
CA PHE A 254 -7.00 0.38 4.42
C PHE A 254 -8.12 1.25 5.03
N HIS A 255 -7.98 1.59 6.31
CA HIS A 255 -8.87 2.52 7.00
C HIS A 255 -10.34 2.03 7.09
N CYS A 256 -10.55 0.72 7.17
CA CYS A 256 -11.86 0.13 7.47
C CYS A 256 -12.05 -0.03 8.98
N SER A 257 -12.39 1.06 9.66
CA SER A 257 -12.28 1.17 11.12
C SER A 257 -13.14 0.20 11.94
N THR A 258 -14.27 -0.26 11.39
CA THR A 258 -15.17 -1.23 12.04
C THR A 258 -14.94 -2.69 11.64
N LEU A 259 -14.00 -2.96 10.72
CA LEU A 259 -13.76 -4.29 10.19
C LEU A 259 -13.21 -5.19 11.30
N ARG A 260 -13.94 -6.27 11.60
CA ARG A 260 -13.59 -7.19 12.69
C ARG A 260 -13.72 -8.67 12.32
N ILE A 261 -14.48 -9.00 11.29
CA ILE A 261 -14.64 -10.37 10.79
C ILE A 261 -13.91 -10.48 9.47
N LEU A 262 -12.78 -11.18 9.48
CA LEU A 262 -12.02 -11.61 8.31
C LEU A 262 -12.40 -13.06 7.96
N PRO A 263 -12.03 -13.56 6.76
CA PRO A 263 -12.14 -14.98 6.45
C PRO A 263 -11.51 -15.85 7.54
N SER A 264 -12.09 -17.01 7.85
CA SER A 264 -11.56 -17.90 8.88
C SER A 264 -10.14 -18.41 8.59
N SER A 265 -9.80 -18.56 7.31
CA SER A 265 -8.48 -18.97 6.84
C SER A 265 -8.10 -18.31 5.51
N LEU A 266 -6.79 -18.26 5.24
CA LEU A 266 -6.21 -17.74 4.00
C LEU A 266 -5.48 -18.84 3.25
N ASN A 267 -5.94 -19.11 2.03
CA ASN A 267 -5.34 -19.99 1.04
C ASN A 267 -5.13 -19.21 -0.28
N LEU A 268 -4.36 -18.11 -0.19
CA LEU A 268 -4.20 -17.13 -1.27
C LEU A 268 -2.82 -17.23 -1.94
N ARG A 269 -2.62 -18.26 -2.77
CA ARG A 269 -1.31 -18.62 -3.34
C ARG A 269 -0.64 -17.53 -4.19
N SER A 270 -1.46 -16.70 -4.84
CA SER A 270 -0.99 -15.62 -5.74
C SER A 270 -0.93 -14.24 -5.07
N LEU A 271 -1.26 -14.14 -3.77
CA LEU A 271 -1.33 -12.85 -3.07
C LEU A 271 0.06 -12.24 -2.94
N CYS A 272 0.23 -11.02 -3.42
CA CYS A 272 1.48 -10.25 -3.33
C CYS A 272 1.45 -9.20 -2.22
N TYR A 273 0.26 -8.67 -1.91
CA TYR A 273 0.05 -7.63 -0.90
C TYR A 273 -1.21 -7.92 -0.06
N LEU A 274 -1.05 -7.83 1.26
CA LEU A 274 -2.14 -7.84 2.23
C LEU A 274 -2.06 -6.60 3.12
N GLY A 275 -3.03 -5.69 2.97
CA GLY A 275 -3.13 -4.45 3.76
C GLY A 275 -4.34 -4.45 4.68
N LEU A 276 -4.11 -4.25 5.97
CA LEU A 276 -5.13 -4.08 7.03
C LEU A 276 -4.87 -2.82 7.86
N GLN A 277 -4.06 -1.90 7.35
CA GLN A 277 -3.65 -0.73 8.09
C GLN A 277 -4.82 0.20 8.43
N ASP A 278 -4.75 0.85 9.59
CA ASP A 278 -5.85 1.64 10.19
C ASP A 278 -7.15 0.85 10.41
N CYS A 279 -7.05 -0.45 10.72
CA CYS A 279 -8.20 -1.29 11.11
C CYS A 279 -8.15 -1.64 12.61
N PRO A 280 -8.50 -0.70 13.53
CA PRO A 280 -8.38 -0.87 14.98
C PRO A 280 -9.33 -1.90 15.59
N SER A 281 -10.24 -2.49 14.82
CA SER A 281 -11.15 -3.54 15.30
C SER A 281 -10.62 -4.96 15.04
N ILE A 282 -9.53 -5.10 14.29
CA ILE A 282 -8.90 -6.40 13.97
C ILE A 282 -7.97 -6.81 15.11
N ARG A 283 -8.30 -7.92 15.77
CA ARG A 283 -7.55 -8.47 16.93
C ARG A 283 -6.68 -9.67 16.59
N TYR A 284 -7.03 -10.42 15.55
CA TYR A 284 -6.31 -11.61 15.12
C TYR A 284 -6.28 -11.66 13.59
N LEU A 285 -5.19 -12.19 13.04
CA LEU A 285 -5.14 -12.61 11.65
C LEU A 285 -5.73 -14.02 11.51
N PRO A 286 -6.32 -14.36 10.35
CA PRO A 286 -6.75 -15.72 10.07
C PRO A 286 -5.59 -16.71 9.99
N GLU A 287 -5.89 -17.99 10.17
CA GLU A 287 -4.93 -19.07 9.94
C GLU A 287 -4.54 -19.15 8.45
N ILE A 288 -3.25 -19.36 8.18
CA ILE A 288 -2.70 -19.42 6.83
C ILE A 288 -2.50 -20.90 6.47
N GLU A 289 -3.41 -21.45 5.67
CA GLU A 289 -3.50 -22.90 5.42
C GLU A 289 -2.57 -23.40 4.30
N CYS A 290 -1.92 -22.51 3.56
CA CYS A 290 -1.03 -22.87 2.47
C CYS A 290 0.26 -22.03 2.45
N LYS A 291 1.32 -22.57 1.85
CA LYS A 291 2.52 -21.78 1.55
C LYS A 291 2.18 -20.69 0.54
N MET A 292 2.26 -19.44 0.98
CA MET A 292 2.02 -18.26 0.16
C MET A 292 3.34 -17.81 -0.46
N GLU A 293 3.59 -18.30 -1.68
CA GLU A 293 4.86 -18.11 -2.39
C GLU A 293 4.96 -16.77 -3.14
N SER A 294 3.99 -15.88 -2.97
CA SER A 294 3.93 -14.60 -3.69
C SER A 294 3.89 -13.39 -2.77
N LEU A 295 3.55 -13.56 -1.48
CA LEU A 295 3.30 -12.43 -0.58
C LEU A 295 4.61 -11.73 -0.25
N ILE A 296 4.74 -10.47 -0.67
CA ILE A 296 5.93 -9.64 -0.46
C ILE A 296 5.72 -8.72 0.75
N GLU A 297 4.50 -8.21 0.92
CA GLU A 297 4.20 -7.20 1.92
C GLU A 297 2.93 -7.53 2.73
N LEU A 298 3.08 -7.46 4.05
CA LEU A 298 1.99 -7.57 5.02
C LEU A 298 1.96 -6.29 5.87
N ASN A 299 0.88 -5.52 5.71
CA ASN A 299 0.69 -4.25 6.40
C ASN A 299 -0.41 -4.31 7.45
N LEU A 300 -0.02 -4.16 8.72
CA LEU A 300 -0.89 -4.27 9.90
C LEU A 300 -0.82 -3.01 10.77
N HIS A 301 -0.33 -1.90 10.22
CA HIS A 301 -0.21 -0.65 10.97
C HIS A 301 -1.52 -0.23 11.64
N ASP A 302 -1.42 0.26 12.87
CA ASP A 302 -2.55 0.82 13.63
C ASP A 302 -3.76 -0.14 13.77
N THR A 303 -3.48 -1.45 13.82
CA THR A 303 -4.46 -2.50 14.15
C THR A 303 -4.49 -2.80 15.65
N ALA A 304 -5.51 -3.53 16.10
CA ALA A 304 -5.61 -4.02 17.48
C ALA A 304 -5.08 -5.45 17.66
N ILE A 305 -4.20 -5.90 16.75
CA ILE A 305 -3.67 -7.26 16.75
C ILE A 305 -2.97 -7.58 18.06
N GLU A 306 -3.34 -8.70 18.67
CA GLU A 306 -2.78 -9.18 19.94
C GLU A 306 -1.58 -10.11 19.72
N GLU A 307 -1.68 -10.98 18.72
CA GLU A 307 -0.64 -11.92 18.31
C GLU A 307 -0.76 -12.25 16.82
N LEU A 308 0.37 -12.63 16.21
CA LEU A 308 0.39 -13.21 14.87
C LEU A 308 0.22 -14.73 14.97
N PRO A 309 -0.50 -15.38 14.04
CA PRO A 309 -0.73 -16.82 14.06
C PRO A 309 0.58 -17.58 13.84
N LEU A 310 0.68 -18.80 14.37
CA LEU A 310 1.87 -19.64 14.15
C LEU A 310 2.04 -19.99 12.66
N SER A 311 0.94 -20.04 11.92
CA SER A 311 0.92 -20.22 10.46
C SER A 311 1.62 -19.10 9.68
N ILE A 312 2.07 -18.00 10.32
CA ILE A 312 2.87 -16.95 9.67
C ILE A 312 4.12 -17.51 8.99
N GLU A 313 4.63 -18.66 9.44
CA GLU A 313 5.73 -19.39 8.79
C GLU A 313 5.44 -19.80 7.34
N ASN A 314 4.17 -19.84 6.94
CA ASN A 314 3.77 -20.15 5.57
C ASN A 314 3.95 -18.96 4.59
N LEU A 315 4.28 -17.76 5.08
CA LEU A 315 4.58 -16.58 4.28
C LEU A 315 6.04 -16.60 3.80
N ILE A 316 6.41 -17.63 3.04
CA ILE A 316 7.81 -17.98 2.76
C ILE A 316 8.58 -16.92 1.95
N ARG A 317 7.90 -15.99 1.26
CA ARG A 317 8.54 -14.89 0.49
C ARG A 317 8.32 -13.50 1.07
N LEU A 318 7.76 -13.40 2.27
CA LEU A 318 7.49 -12.10 2.89
C LEU A 318 8.79 -11.30 3.03
N GLU A 319 8.83 -10.12 2.42
CA GLU A 319 9.99 -9.22 2.47
C GLU A 319 9.76 -8.07 3.47
N SER A 320 8.51 -7.64 3.65
CA SER A 320 8.17 -6.49 4.52
C SER A 320 7.00 -6.80 5.46
N LEU A 321 7.24 -6.59 6.76
CA LEU A 321 6.24 -6.70 7.83
C LEU A 321 6.14 -5.39 8.60
N TYR A 322 4.92 -4.85 8.64
CA TYR A 322 4.61 -3.53 9.19
C TYR A 322 3.63 -3.67 10.35
N LEU A 323 4.08 -3.35 11.57
CA LEU A 323 3.39 -3.52 12.86
C LEU A 323 3.42 -2.24 13.72
N ARG A 324 3.72 -1.09 13.14
CA ARG A 324 3.62 0.21 13.82
C ARG A 324 2.20 0.45 14.37
N GLY A 325 2.07 1.00 15.56
CA GLY A 325 0.79 1.38 16.16
C GLY A 325 -0.05 0.22 16.67
N CYS A 326 0.45 -1.01 16.65
CA CYS A 326 -0.22 -2.20 17.17
C CYS A 326 -0.23 -2.23 18.70
N LYS A 327 -1.17 -1.50 19.31
CA LYS A 327 -1.18 -1.24 20.77
C LYS A 327 -1.28 -2.50 21.63
N ASN A 328 -1.97 -3.52 21.13
CA ASN A 328 -2.26 -4.75 21.88
C ASN A 328 -1.25 -5.87 21.61
N LEU A 329 -0.35 -5.70 20.64
CA LEU A 329 0.61 -6.74 20.27
C LEU A 329 1.51 -7.01 21.46
N MET A 330 1.58 -8.27 21.92
CA MET A 330 2.40 -8.62 23.09
C MET A 330 3.79 -9.13 22.68
N ARG A 331 3.87 -9.92 21.59
CA ARG A 331 5.10 -10.56 21.13
C ARG A 331 4.98 -10.99 19.67
N LEU A 332 6.12 -11.25 19.04
CA LEU A 332 6.18 -11.99 17.80
C LEU A 332 6.26 -13.50 18.09
N PRO A 333 5.56 -14.36 17.33
CA PRO A 333 5.70 -15.81 17.48
C PRO A 333 7.09 -16.27 17.03
N ILE A 334 7.60 -17.35 17.63
CA ILE A 334 8.89 -17.94 17.24
C ILE A 334 8.90 -18.38 15.77
N ALA A 335 7.71 -18.67 15.21
CA ALA A 335 7.50 -18.98 13.81
C ALA A 335 8.03 -17.89 12.84
N CYS A 336 8.18 -16.63 13.29
CA CYS A 336 8.80 -15.58 12.48
C CYS A 336 10.25 -15.90 12.07
N ILE A 337 10.95 -16.80 12.75
CA ILE A 337 12.29 -17.27 12.35
C ILE A 337 12.30 -17.96 10.97
N ARG A 338 11.14 -18.49 10.53
CA ARG A 338 11.00 -19.15 9.22
C ARG A 338 10.75 -18.17 8.07
N LEU A 339 10.63 -16.88 8.33
CA LEU A 339 10.46 -15.82 7.32
C LEU A 339 11.80 -15.46 6.66
N GLN A 340 12.42 -16.42 5.96
CA GLN A 340 13.81 -16.34 5.45
C GLN A 340 14.08 -15.13 4.54
N HIS A 341 13.04 -14.58 3.91
CA HIS A 341 13.15 -13.44 2.99
C HIS A 341 12.81 -12.08 3.64
N LEU A 342 12.52 -12.04 4.94
CA LEU A 342 12.14 -10.81 5.63
C LEU A 342 13.33 -9.84 5.67
N ARG A 343 13.17 -8.68 5.03
CA ARG A 343 14.18 -7.61 4.95
C ARG A 343 13.79 -6.38 5.74
N TRP A 344 12.49 -6.07 5.80
CA TRP A 344 11.97 -4.90 6.47
C TRP A 344 11.03 -5.29 7.59
N LEU A 345 11.35 -4.85 8.80
CA LEU A 345 10.50 -5.01 9.98
C LEU A 345 10.29 -3.65 10.63
N GLU A 346 9.03 -3.21 10.68
CA GLU A 346 8.64 -2.00 11.38
C GLU A 346 7.75 -2.37 12.56
N ILE A 347 8.19 -2.09 13.78
CA ILE A 347 7.44 -2.29 15.02
C ILE A 347 7.63 -1.04 15.85
N GLY A 348 6.57 -0.31 16.20
CA GLY A 348 6.71 0.84 17.07
C GLY A 348 5.64 1.87 16.90
N GLY A 349 5.91 3.14 17.20
CA GLY A 349 4.91 4.18 16.97
C GLY A 349 3.64 3.95 17.79
N ASN A 350 3.77 3.68 19.10
CA ASN A 350 2.69 3.38 20.05
C ASN A 350 2.34 1.88 20.19
N CYS A 351 3.32 1.04 20.53
CA CYS A 351 3.13 -0.39 20.83
C CYS A 351 3.43 -0.72 22.31
N PRO A 352 2.70 -0.13 23.28
CA PRO A 352 3.05 -0.20 24.71
C PRO A 352 3.11 -1.61 25.28
N ASN A 353 2.21 -2.51 24.85
CA ASN A 353 2.18 -3.89 25.34
C ASN A 353 3.40 -4.70 24.90
N PHE A 354 3.83 -4.51 23.65
CA PHE A 354 5.02 -5.16 23.09
C PHE A 354 6.26 -4.67 23.83
N GLU A 355 6.38 -3.36 24.01
CA GLU A 355 7.48 -2.72 24.73
C GLU A 355 7.56 -3.22 26.17
N GLN A 356 6.44 -3.21 26.90
CA GLN A 356 6.37 -3.71 28.27
C GLN A 356 6.76 -5.18 28.36
N LYS A 357 6.25 -6.02 27.46
CA LYS A 357 6.56 -7.44 27.45
C LYS A 357 8.05 -7.70 27.19
N MET A 358 8.66 -6.97 26.26
CA MET A 358 10.10 -7.06 26.02
C MET A 358 10.92 -6.62 27.23
N MET A 359 10.49 -5.57 27.93
CA MET A 359 11.11 -5.12 29.20
C MET A 359 11.04 -6.20 30.27
N ASP A 360 9.86 -6.79 30.49
CA ASP A 360 9.66 -7.85 31.48
C ASP A 360 10.51 -9.10 31.17
N ASP A 361 10.55 -9.52 29.90
CA ASP A 361 11.30 -10.70 29.47
C ASP A 361 12.82 -10.48 29.57
N GLY A 362 13.32 -9.30 29.22
CA GLY A 362 14.74 -8.99 29.36
C GLY A 362 15.17 -8.78 30.82
N LEU A 363 14.32 -8.20 31.67
CA LEU A 363 14.55 -8.17 33.13
C LEU A 363 14.56 -9.59 33.74
N SER A 364 13.72 -10.48 33.24
CA SER A 364 13.70 -11.88 33.65
C SER A 364 14.99 -12.61 33.27
N LEU A 365 15.54 -12.36 32.08
CA LEU A 365 16.83 -12.91 31.66
C LEU A 365 17.98 -12.40 32.54
N LEU A 366 18.02 -11.09 32.83
CA LEU A 366 19.01 -10.53 33.76
C LEU A 366 18.87 -11.08 35.19
N ALA A 367 17.65 -11.32 35.65
CA ALA A 367 17.41 -11.94 36.95
C ALA A 367 17.94 -13.39 36.99
N ILE A 368 17.74 -14.18 35.93
CA ILE A 368 18.27 -15.55 35.79
C ILE A 368 19.81 -15.53 35.71
N GLU A 369 20.41 -14.59 34.96
CA GLU A 369 21.86 -14.40 34.91
C GLU A 369 22.45 -14.01 36.28
N SER A 370 21.67 -13.32 37.13
CA SER A 370 22.06 -12.99 38.51
C SER A 370 21.95 -14.17 39.48
N THR A 371 21.09 -15.16 39.20
CA THR A 371 20.91 -16.37 40.00
C THR A 371 21.54 -17.57 39.30
N LYS A 372 22.87 -17.70 39.44
CA LYS A 372 23.69 -18.89 39.10
C LYS A 372 23.06 -19.86 38.08
N MET A 373 23.41 -19.59 36.83
CA MET A 373 23.47 -20.48 35.68
C MET A 373 24.02 -21.87 36.05
N GLU A 374 23.23 -22.93 35.78
CA GLU A 374 23.69 -24.22 35.19
C GLU A 374 22.58 -25.29 35.10
N GLU A 375 21.45 -25.18 35.82
CA GLU A 375 20.44 -26.27 35.82
C GLU A 375 19.21 -26.04 34.91
N GLU A 376 18.77 -24.80 34.64
CA GLU A 376 17.54 -24.58 33.85
C GLU A 376 17.73 -24.53 32.32
N MET A 377 18.95 -24.32 31.81
CA MET A 377 19.19 -24.33 30.36
C MET A 377 19.10 -25.75 29.77
N SER A 378 19.41 -26.78 30.56
CA SER A 378 19.27 -28.18 30.13
C SER A 378 17.81 -28.60 29.89
N LEU A 379 16.85 -28.00 30.60
CA LEU A 379 15.42 -28.37 30.52
C LEU A 379 14.65 -27.64 29.40
N ARG A 380 15.19 -26.53 28.88
CA ARG A 380 14.61 -25.83 27.71
C ARG A 380 15.15 -26.37 26.37
N GLU A 381 16.38 -26.89 26.34
CA GLU A 381 16.96 -27.51 25.14
C GLU A 381 16.33 -28.88 24.82
N GLU A 382 15.93 -29.67 25.81
CA GLU A 382 15.28 -30.97 25.57
C GLU A 382 13.89 -30.88 24.92
N ARG A 383 13.19 -29.74 25.00
CA ARG A 383 11.90 -29.56 24.29
C ARG A 383 12.04 -28.98 22.88
N LEU A 384 13.24 -28.58 22.46
CA LEU A 384 13.50 -28.04 21.12
C LEU A 384 13.85 -29.15 20.11
N HIS A 385 14.05 -30.39 20.56
CA HIS A 385 14.46 -31.51 19.71
C HIS A 385 13.32 -32.36 19.13
N GLU A 386 12.04 -32.07 19.42
CA GLU A 386 10.89 -32.82 18.85
C GLU A 386 10.21 -32.16 17.63
N LEU A 387 10.77 -31.08 17.09
CA LEU A 387 10.35 -30.54 15.79
C LEU A 387 11.32 -31.03 14.71
N GLU A 388 10.90 -32.09 13.99
CA GLU A 388 11.65 -32.70 12.90
C GLU A 388 12.34 -31.67 11.98
N SER A 389 13.67 -31.79 11.89
CA SER A 389 14.50 -31.06 10.94
C SER A 389 14.21 -31.53 9.50
N PRO A 390 13.97 -30.63 8.53
CA PRO A 390 14.09 -30.99 7.13
C PRO A 390 15.56 -30.97 6.72
N THR A 391 16.00 -32.12 6.21
CA THR A 391 17.30 -32.36 5.60
C THR A 391 17.53 -31.49 4.34
N ASN A 392 18.73 -30.91 4.26
CA ASN A 392 19.44 -30.45 3.06
C ASN A 392 18.83 -29.32 2.22
N SER A 393 19.22 -28.07 2.52
CA SER A 393 20.09 -27.28 1.63
C SER A 393 20.36 -25.87 2.22
N SER A 394 21.66 -25.55 2.37
CA SER A 394 22.28 -24.22 2.56
C SER A 394 21.56 -23.17 3.42
N ASN A 395 22.17 -22.81 4.56
CA ASN A 395 22.13 -21.50 5.25
C ASN A 395 21.14 -20.46 4.67
N GLY A 396 19.84 -20.63 4.90
CA GLY A 396 18.83 -19.61 4.65
C GLY A 396 18.68 -18.73 5.88
N SER A 397 19.71 -17.95 6.22
CA SER A 397 19.59 -16.99 7.31
C SER A 397 18.58 -15.91 6.92
N THR A 398 17.58 -15.69 7.77
CA THR A 398 16.85 -14.41 7.82
C THR A 398 17.89 -13.30 7.83
N GLY A 399 17.82 -12.41 6.84
CA GLY A 399 18.78 -11.33 6.65
C GLY A 399 18.08 -10.00 6.81
N LEU A 400 17.54 -9.71 7.99
CA LEU A 400 16.82 -8.46 8.23
C LEU A 400 17.74 -7.27 7.93
N GLN A 401 17.37 -6.46 6.94
CA GLN A 401 18.18 -5.32 6.48
C GLN A 401 17.80 -4.03 7.19
N LEU A 402 16.52 -3.89 7.57
CA LEU A 402 16.00 -2.72 8.24
C LEU A 402 15.11 -3.10 9.41
N LEU A 403 15.41 -2.48 10.55
CA LEU A 403 14.59 -2.54 11.75
C LEU A 403 14.19 -1.12 12.15
N ASN A 404 12.88 -0.85 12.14
CA ASN A 404 12.32 0.42 12.56
C ASN A 404 11.56 0.25 13.88
N LEU A 405 12.08 0.91 14.92
CA LEU A 405 11.56 0.96 16.29
C LEU A 405 11.29 2.41 16.76
N GLN A 406 10.93 3.30 15.82
CA GLN A 406 10.66 4.70 16.14
C GLN A 406 9.51 4.87 17.14
N ASN A 407 9.66 5.80 18.07
CA ASN A 407 8.73 6.09 19.17
C ASN A 407 8.41 4.87 20.07
N CYS A 408 9.27 3.86 20.12
CA CYS A 408 9.19 2.79 21.13
C CYS A 408 9.88 3.21 22.44
N PHE A 409 9.69 2.40 23.49
CA PHE A 409 10.43 2.41 24.75
C PHE A 409 10.47 3.81 25.38
N GLN A 410 9.29 4.30 25.74
CA GLN A 410 9.10 5.64 26.32
C GLN A 410 9.34 5.69 27.84
N SER A 411 9.75 4.58 28.46
CA SER A 411 10.07 4.49 29.90
C SER A 411 11.50 4.97 30.18
N GLU A 412 11.73 5.56 31.36
CA GLU A 412 13.06 5.99 31.84
C GLU A 412 13.97 4.82 32.26
N THR A 413 13.73 3.61 31.74
CA THR A 413 14.52 2.43 32.09
C THR A 413 15.84 2.43 31.32
N ASN A 414 16.97 2.24 32.01
CA ASN A 414 18.31 2.14 31.41
C ASN A 414 18.52 0.88 30.53
N PHE A 415 17.48 0.08 30.33
CA PHE A 415 17.55 -1.22 29.66
C PHE A 415 16.68 -1.22 28.40
N PHE A 416 17.28 -1.59 27.26
CA PHE A 416 16.66 -1.57 25.94
C PHE A 416 16.74 -2.98 25.32
N PRO A 417 15.77 -3.88 25.55
CA PRO A 417 15.87 -5.32 25.26
C PRO A 417 15.73 -5.75 23.79
N ILE A 418 16.30 -5.00 22.84
CA ILE A 418 16.15 -5.31 21.41
C ILE A 418 17.06 -6.44 20.90
N SER A 419 18.00 -6.92 21.73
CA SER A 419 18.89 -8.04 21.39
C SER A 419 18.12 -9.30 21.02
N SER A 420 16.99 -9.54 21.68
CA SER A 420 16.07 -10.65 21.37
C SER A 420 15.60 -10.63 19.92
N LEU A 421 15.33 -9.45 19.34
CA LEU A 421 14.95 -9.30 17.93
C LEU A 421 16.14 -9.54 17.01
N PHE A 422 17.33 -9.05 17.37
CA PHE A 422 18.54 -9.32 16.60
C PHE A 422 18.88 -10.81 16.54
N THR A 423 18.72 -11.52 17.67
CA THR A 423 18.91 -12.98 17.72
C THR A 423 17.83 -13.72 16.93
N MET A 424 16.55 -13.33 17.08
CA MET A 424 15.43 -13.97 16.38
C MET A 424 15.57 -13.90 14.85
N PHE A 425 16.04 -12.77 14.33
CA PHE A 425 16.16 -12.53 12.89
C PHE A 425 17.61 -12.60 12.37
N ASN A 426 18.54 -13.15 13.16
CA ASN A 426 19.97 -13.23 12.85
C ASN A 426 20.53 -11.92 12.26
N SER A 427 20.10 -10.79 12.81
CA SER A 427 20.28 -9.47 12.19
C SER A 427 21.70 -8.92 12.36
N PHE A 428 22.51 -9.50 13.26
CA PHE A 428 23.90 -9.08 13.50
C PHE A 428 24.77 -9.07 12.24
N ALA A 429 24.52 -9.98 11.30
CA ALA A 429 25.30 -10.07 10.06
C ALA A 429 24.71 -9.30 8.87
N SER A 430 23.46 -8.81 8.97
CA SER A 430 22.68 -8.35 7.81
C SER A 430 22.02 -6.99 7.96
N LEU A 431 21.85 -6.48 9.18
CA LEU A 431 21.17 -5.22 9.45
C LEU A 431 22.00 -4.04 8.94
N ARG A 432 21.38 -3.23 8.07
CA ARG A 432 21.97 -2.04 7.46
C ARG A 432 21.36 -0.75 7.99
N HIS A 433 20.08 -0.77 8.34
CA HIS A 433 19.33 0.41 8.75
C HIS A 433 18.65 0.15 10.09
N LEU A 434 18.93 0.98 11.09
CA LEU A 434 18.31 0.92 12.41
C LEU A 434 17.70 2.29 12.75
N TYR A 435 16.39 2.33 12.93
CA TYR A 435 15.68 3.56 13.28
C TYR A 435 15.11 3.49 14.70
N LEU A 436 15.65 4.31 15.58
CA LEU A 436 15.31 4.43 17.00
C LEU A 436 14.88 5.85 17.37
N SER A 437 14.42 6.65 16.39
CA SER A 437 14.02 8.04 16.61
C SER A 437 12.93 8.15 17.68
N SER A 438 12.98 9.22 18.47
CA SER A 438 12.03 9.56 19.53
C SER A 438 11.91 8.49 20.62
N THR A 439 12.97 7.74 20.91
CA THR A 439 13.02 6.79 22.05
C THR A 439 13.63 7.42 23.29
N TYR A 440 13.36 6.88 24.49
CA TYR A 440 13.96 7.34 25.76
C TYR A 440 15.28 6.62 26.08
N ILE A 441 16.00 6.16 25.06
CA ILE A 441 17.30 5.51 25.22
C ILE A 441 18.29 6.44 25.92
N VAL A 442 18.93 5.95 26.97
CA VAL A 442 19.99 6.65 27.72
C VAL A 442 21.36 6.33 27.13
N CYS A 443 21.60 5.07 26.80
CA CYS A 443 22.81 4.59 26.13
C CYS A 443 22.42 3.66 24.97
N LEU A 444 23.16 3.70 23.86
CA LEU A 444 23.08 2.65 22.84
C LEU A 444 23.66 1.35 23.41
N LEU A 445 23.01 0.20 23.17
CA LEU A 445 23.52 -1.09 23.67
C LEU A 445 24.90 -1.40 23.10
N THR A 446 25.72 -2.04 23.92
CA THR A 446 26.99 -2.65 23.49
C THR A 446 26.79 -3.64 22.34
N SER A 447 25.68 -4.38 22.27
CA SER A 447 25.42 -5.36 21.18
C SER A 447 25.33 -4.75 19.78
N ILE A 448 25.10 -3.44 19.65
CA ILE A 448 25.05 -2.78 18.33
C ILE A 448 26.45 -2.77 17.67
N LYS A 449 27.52 -2.83 18.48
CA LYS A 449 28.91 -2.95 17.98
C LYS A 449 29.15 -4.23 17.18
N ASP A 450 28.39 -5.28 17.49
CA ASP A 450 28.52 -6.59 16.85
C ASP A 450 27.85 -6.58 15.46
N ILE A 451 27.12 -5.51 15.12
CA ILE A 451 26.44 -5.30 13.83
C ILE A 451 27.38 -4.61 12.84
N MET A 452 28.33 -5.37 12.32
CA MET A 452 29.35 -4.84 11.39
C MET A 452 28.77 -4.36 10.04
N SER A 453 27.53 -4.74 9.70
CA SER A 453 26.84 -4.34 8.46
C SER A 453 26.09 -3.01 8.55
N LEU A 454 26.04 -2.36 9.72
CA LEU A 454 25.18 -1.19 9.93
C LEU A 454 25.68 0.04 9.15
N GLU A 455 24.86 0.52 8.21
CA GLU A 455 25.15 1.63 7.31
C GLU A 455 24.45 2.93 7.75
N SER A 456 23.25 2.85 8.35
CA SER A 456 22.43 4.02 8.74
C SER A 456 21.81 3.83 10.12
N LEU A 457 21.91 4.86 10.97
CA LEU A 457 21.35 4.89 12.32
C LEU A 457 20.56 6.19 12.55
N SER A 458 19.27 6.09 12.85
CA SER A 458 18.47 7.25 13.23
C SER A 458 18.15 7.24 14.73
N LEU A 459 18.54 8.32 15.41
CA LEU A 459 18.38 8.60 16.83
C LEU A 459 17.74 9.98 17.04
N SER A 460 17.09 10.53 16.01
CA SER A 460 16.50 11.86 16.09
C SER A 460 15.47 11.94 17.22
N TYR A 461 15.49 13.02 17.98
CA TYR A 461 14.63 13.33 19.12
C TYR A 461 14.81 12.42 20.34
N CYS A 462 15.91 11.67 20.45
CA CYS A 462 16.28 10.92 21.66
C CYS A 462 16.81 11.88 22.75
N CYS A 463 15.90 12.51 23.50
CA CYS A 463 16.20 13.60 24.42
C CYS A 463 17.04 13.20 25.66
N LYS A 464 17.06 11.92 26.01
CA LYS A 464 17.73 11.35 27.19
C LYS A 464 19.02 10.61 26.86
N LEU A 465 19.39 10.54 25.58
CA LEU A 465 20.63 9.90 25.18
C LEU A 465 21.78 10.69 25.83
N GLU A 466 22.60 10.00 26.61
CA GLU A 466 23.75 10.55 27.35
C GLU A 466 25.08 10.09 26.75
N GLU A 467 25.18 8.83 26.28
CA GLU A 467 26.41 8.25 25.73
C GLU A 467 26.14 7.43 24.44
N ILE A 468 27.07 7.48 23.49
CA ILE A 468 27.14 6.54 22.36
C ILE A 468 28.43 5.74 22.53
N LEU A 469 28.33 4.61 23.23
CA LEU A 469 29.49 3.77 23.50
C LEU A 469 30.01 3.14 22.19
N GLU A 470 31.16 3.65 21.75
CA GLU A 470 32.12 3.04 20.82
C GLU A 470 31.85 3.09 19.30
N LEU A 471 32.95 2.99 18.55
CA LEU A 471 33.07 3.18 17.10
C LEU A 471 32.24 2.16 16.31
N LEU A 472 31.31 2.64 15.48
CA LEU A 472 30.63 1.85 14.44
C LEU A 472 31.42 2.01 13.12
N PRO A 473 32.21 1.01 12.70
CA PRO A 473 33.24 1.20 11.67
C PRO A 473 32.69 1.45 10.25
N ASN A 474 31.48 0.98 9.95
CA ASN A 474 30.90 1.03 8.60
C ASN A 474 29.71 2.00 8.45
N ILE A 475 29.47 2.85 9.46
CA ILE A 475 28.32 3.75 9.46
C ILE A 475 28.52 4.89 8.46
N THR A 476 27.52 5.13 7.62
CA THR A 476 27.55 6.15 6.55
C THR A 476 26.57 7.30 6.78
N GLU A 477 25.51 7.05 7.55
CA GLU A 477 24.49 8.03 7.90
C GLU A 477 24.12 7.90 9.38
N VAL A 478 24.13 9.05 10.09
CA VAL A 478 23.66 9.15 11.47
C VAL A 478 22.72 10.37 11.57
N ASP A 479 21.51 10.17 12.09
CA ASP A 479 20.56 11.26 12.37
C ASP A 479 20.38 11.42 13.88
N VAL A 480 20.88 12.52 14.45
CA VAL A 480 20.79 12.86 15.88
C VAL A 480 20.06 14.19 16.12
N ARG A 481 19.21 14.62 15.18
CA ARG A 481 18.46 15.89 15.29
C ARG A 481 17.61 15.90 16.55
N GLY A 482 17.65 16.97 17.35
CA GLY A 482 16.78 17.12 18.53
C GLY A 482 17.24 16.37 19.80
N CYS A 483 18.41 15.73 19.80
CA CYS A 483 19.03 15.20 21.03
C CYS A 483 19.59 16.34 21.90
N LYS A 484 19.52 16.20 23.24
CA LYS A 484 19.87 17.29 24.18
C LYS A 484 21.29 17.21 24.75
N SER A 485 21.91 16.04 24.81
CA SER A 485 23.26 15.88 25.38
C SER A 485 24.36 16.26 24.36
N VAL A 486 25.29 17.10 24.80
CA VAL A 486 26.37 17.68 23.98
C VAL A 486 27.60 16.78 23.91
N GLU A 487 27.82 15.90 24.90
CA GLU A 487 28.98 14.98 24.94
C GLU A 487 28.96 13.95 23.80
N ILE A 488 27.76 13.44 23.47
CA ILE A 488 27.50 12.55 22.32
C ILE A 488 28.01 13.13 21.01
N PHE A 489 27.84 14.45 20.82
CA PHE A 489 28.19 15.09 19.57
C PHE A 489 29.70 15.02 19.30
N TRP A 490 30.52 15.14 20.34
CA TRP A 490 31.98 15.06 20.23
C TRP A 490 32.47 13.64 20.02
N GLU A 491 31.79 12.63 20.58
CA GLU A 491 32.12 11.22 20.34
C GLU A 491 31.72 10.78 18.93
N VAL A 492 30.51 11.15 18.46
CA VAL A 492 30.08 10.88 17.09
C VAL A 492 31.01 11.56 16.09
N LEU A 493 31.37 12.84 16.29
CA LEU A 493 32.35 13.51 15.41
C LEU A 493 33.72 12.82 15.39
N LYS A 494 34.26 12.40 16.55
CA LYS A 494 35.51 11.63 16.61
C LYS A 494 35.42 10.29 15.87
N ILE A 495 34.29 9.59 15.97
CA ILE A 495 34.03 8.34 15.23
C ILE A 495 34.04 8.57 13.72
N LEU A 496 33.43 9.67 13.27
CA LEU A 496 33.34 10.03 11.84
C LEU A 496 34.70 10.52 11.29
N GLU A 497 35.53 11.18 12.11
CA GLU A 497 36.88 11.63 11.75
C GLU A 497 37.89 10.45 11.67
N LEU A 498 37.77 9.45 12.54
CA LEU A 498 38.68 8.28 12.58
C LEU A 498 38.47 7.28 11.42
N ASN A 499 37.26 7.21 10.85
CA ASN A 499 36.94 6.28 9.75
C ASN A 499 37.35 6.76 8.34
N GLY A 500 38.15 7.83 8.22
CA GLY A 500 38.68 8.27 6.93
C GLY A 500 37.60 8.58 5.90
N SER A 501 36.81 9.63 6.13
CA SER A 501 35.94 10.30 5.12
C SER A 501 35.03 9.40 4.25
N HIS A 502 34.35 8.40 4.81
CA HIS A 502 33.35 7.59 4.06
C HIS A 502 31.89 7.87 4.45
N VAL A 503 31.65 8.75 5.43
CA VAL A 503 30.31 9.21 5.82
C VAL A 503 29.83 10.25 4.82
N ARG A 504 28.78 9.94 4.07
CA ARG A 504 28.27 10.79 2.97
C ARG A 504 27.19 11.78 3.41
N SER A 505 26.55 11.55 4.56
CA SER A 505 25.53 12.48 5.07
C SER A 505 25.35 12.40 6.59
N LEU A 506 25.55 13.54 7.26
CA LEU A 506 25.14 13.79 8.64
C LEU A 506 24.00 14.81 8.60
N ARG A 507 22.77 14.44 8.99
CA ARG A 507 21.64 15.37 9.01
C ARG A 507 21.49 15.97 10.40
N ARG A 508 21.64 17.30 10.52
CA ARG A 508 21.38 18.10 11.74
C ARG A 508 20.49 19.31 11.38
N THR A 509 19.55 19.69 12.24
CA THR A 509 18.67 20.86 12.05
C THR A 509 18.71 21.88 13.18
N ASP A 510 19.53 21.71 14.23
CA ASP A 510 19.64 22.72 15.30
C ASP A 510 21.04 23.35 15.30
N LEU A 511 21.18 24.42 14.49
CA LEU A 511 22.32 25.35 14.47
C LEU A 511 22.05 26.62 15.29
N ASP A 512 20.82 26.86 15.76
CA ASP A 512 20.46 28.12 16.44
C ASP A 512 21.05 28.26 17.85
N LYS A 513 21.61 27.19 18.43
CA LYS A 513 22.30 27.22 19.74
C LYS A 513 23.83 27.15 19.65
N MET A 514 24.41 27.05 18.46
CA MET A 514 25.87 26.96 18.31
C MET A 514 26.58 28.32 18.29
N HIS A 515 25.86 29.43 18.11
CA HIS A 515 26.47 30.75 18.06
C HIS A 515 26.99 31.27 19.41
N GLU A 516 26.59 30.71 20.55
CA GLU A 516 27.03 31.22 21.86
C GLU A 516 28.33 30.57 22.39
N ASN A 517 28.73 29.39 21.90
CA ASN A 517 29.85 28.65 22.51
C ASN A 517 31.09 28.43 21.61
N ILE A 518 31.07 28.87 20.35
CA ILE A 518 32.17 28.58 19.39
C ILE A 518 33.28 29.66 19.38
N TRP A 519 33.15 30.74 20.14
CA TRP A 519 34.17 31.81 20.18
C TRP A 519 35.19 31.68 21.31
N ASN A 520 35.43 30.48 21.85
CA ASN A 520 36.62 30.24 22.68
C ASN A 520 37.37 28.97 22.24
N ASP A 521 38.50 29.25 21.59
CA ASP A 521 39.70 28.43 21.41
C ASP A 521 39.75 27.33 20.32
N ARG A 522 40.38 27.75 19.21
CA ARG A 522 41.45 27.06 18.44
C ARG A 522 41.18 25.66 17.90
N VAL A 523 40.40 25.56 16.81
CA VAL A 523 40.62 24.55 15.75
C VAL A 523 40.36 25.20 14.37
N GLN A 524 41.31 25.09 13.45
CA GLN A 524 41.16 25.50 12.04
C GLN A 524 40.33 24.47 11.28
N ASN A 525 39.28 24.93 10.61
CA ASN A 525 38.34 24.13 9.82
C ASN A 525 38.61 24.31 8.32
N PRO A 526 38.70 23.23 7.52
CA PRO A 526 38.36 23.30 6.11
C PRO A 526 37.23 22.31 5.75
N PHE A 527 36.29 22.82 4.94
CA PHE A 527 35.17 22.12 4.25
C PHE A 527 33.80 22.12 4.95
N ILE A 528 33.14 23.28 4.86
CA ILE A 528 31.68 23.39 4.77
C ILE A 528 31.32 23.25 3.28
N VAL A 529 30.50 22.26 2.90
CA VAL A 529 29.88 22.20 1.57
C VAL A 529 28.48 22.80 1.68
N GLU A 530 28.31 23.93 0.98
CA GLU A 530 27.06 24.65 0.77
C GLU A 530 26.02 23.79 0.03
N GLY A 531 24.78 23.82 0.51
CA GLY A 531 23.64 23.27 -0.22
C GLY A 531 22.33 23.39 0.55
N MET A 532 21.55 24.42 0.22
CA MET A 532 20.17 24.71 0.64
C MET A 532 19.96 25.52 1.93
N TYR A 533 20.22 26.82 1.86
CA TYR A 533 19.41 27.83 2.55
C TYR A 533 18.98 28.89 1.53
N VAL A 534 17.81 28.68 0.90
CA VAL A 534 17.07 29.75 0.22
C VAL A 534 15.61 29.64 0.64
N CYS A 535 15.09 30.74 1.17
CA CYS A 535 13.73 30.98 1.69
C CYS A 535 13.37 30.29 3.01
N VAL A 536 13.55 30.98 4.14
CA VAL A 536 12.48 31.73 4.85
C VAL A 536 13.13 32.51 6.00
N ILE A 537 13.68 33.71 5.77
CA ILE A 537 13.67 34.82 6.75
C ILE A 537 13.66 36.14 5.95
N SER A 538 12.49 36.49 5.43
CA SER A 538 12.14 37.87 5.05
C SER A 538 10.98 38.39 5.90
N PHE A 539 10.82 37.89 7.13
CA PHE A 539 9.72 38.27 8.03
C PHE A 539 10.11 38.66 9.46
N LEU A 540 11.39 38.93 9.73
CA LEU A 540 11.84 39.60 10.96
C LEU A 540 12.87 40.70 10.63
N ILE A 541 12.49 41.64 9.76
CA ILE A 541 12.95 43.03 9.88
C ILE A 541 11.87 43.72 10.73
N VAL A 542 12.28 44.56 11.69
CA VAL A 542 11.46 45.23 12.72
C VAL A 542 11.31 44.42 14.02
N CYS A 543 12.40 44.30 14.78
CA CYS A 543 12.42 44.54 16.22
C CYS A 543 13.86 44.56 16.75
N MET A 544 14.35 45.77 16.99
CA MET A 544 15.52 46.16 17.81
C MET A 544 16.91 46.26 17.13
N ALA A 545 17.17 47.52 16.71
CA ALA A 545 18.42 48.25 16.46
C ALA A 545 19.29 47.85 15.26
#